data_AF-A0A397UVG8-F1
#
_entry.id   AF-A0A397UVG8-F1
#
_cell.length_a   1.000
_cell.length_b   1.000
_cell.length_c   1.000
_cell.angle_alpha   90.00
_cell.angle_beta   90.00
_cell.angle_gamma   90.00
#
_symmetry.space_group_name_H-M   'P 1'
#
loop_
_entity.id
_entity.type
_entity.pdbx_description
1 polymer ?
#
loop_
_entity_poly.entity_id
_entity_poly.type
_entity_poly.pdbx_seq_one_letter_code
_entity_poly.pdbx_strand_id
1 'polypeptide(L)'
;MALTPLADYNYETHNIEKNLSQFSSVSRIELEADGEFFVTLLKEVYQLNCLQKQNQDKFLINLQDIKQMLIEVTSPFKKDIYTWRKIFQIYLEYKIFVGNTESDREERNWEFSQSQLTCFIDRIDNSHLVKRLKHPLSKIVYENFVKLNIRLILMKKFQYFNQLATTKLIKKHDKKTSLISDSMFRDLIEKYFLPEDTFKSLCCAMEQLTTIIPQIDDYNCPICLNIAWKPIRLCCSHVFCVRCLVKSVRKGMRNCPICRAKDAVYNANQKNLDMCLMNFLDLYFPLEVHKKQKDDDRERVAEEMEAITGLRIE
;
A
#
# COMPACT_ATOMS: atom_id res chain seq x y z
N MET A 1 0.05 22.77 -14.98
CA MET A 1 -0.92 23.07 -16.05
C MET A 1 -1.27 24.54 -15.94
N ALA A 2 -1.03 25.26 -17.04
CA ALA A 2 -1.13 26.70 -17.12
C ALA A 2 -2.53 27.18 -16.70
N LEU A 3 -2.55 28.29 -15.96
CA LEU A 3 -3.72 29.14 -15.82
C LEU A 3 -4.22 29.44 -17.24
N THR A 4 -5.37 28.89 -17.61
CA THR A 4 -6.09 29.35 -18.79
C THR A 4 -6.38 30.83 -18.59
N PRO A 5 -6.04 31.71 -19.56
CA PRO A 5 -6.19 33.14 -19.40
C PRO A 5 -7.65 33.50 -19.16
N LEU A 6 -7.87 34.52 -18.34
CA LEU A 6 -9.12 35.28 -18.14
C LEU A 6 -9.73 35.87 -19.44
N ALA A 7 -9.32 35.41 -20.63
CA ALA A 7 -9.68 35.96 -21.92
C ALA A 7 -10.99 35.38 -22.48
N ASP A 8 -11.34 34.13 -22.17
CA ASP A 8 -12.57 33.51 -22.72
C ASP A 8 -13.84 33.94 -21.97
N TYR A 9 -13.71 34.48 -20.75
CA TYR A 9 -14.80 35.14 -20.04
C TYR A 9 -15.22 36.46 -20.71
N ASN A 10 -14.33 37.06 -21.53
CA ASN A 10 -14.59 38.34 -22.20
C ASN A 10 -15.46 38.22 -23.46
N TYR A 11 -15.65 37.03 -24.03
CA TYR A 11 -16.45 36.85 -25.25
C TYR A 11 -17.94 36.58 -24.96
N GLU A 12 -18.24 35.83 -23.91
CA GLU A 12 -19.62 35.62 -23.44
C GLU A 12 -20.19 36.87 -22.72
N THR A 13 -19.35 37.59 -21.98
CA THR A 13 -19.74 38.88 -21.35
C THR A 13 -20.08 39.94 -22.40
N HIS A 14 -19.41 39.98 -23.55
CA HIS A 14 -19.71 40.95 -24.60
C HIS A 14 -21.06 40.72 -25.31
N ASN A 15 -21.49 39.46 -25.42
CA ASN A 15 -22.82 39.13 -25.97
C ASN A 15 -23.95 39.33 -24.95
N ILE A 16 -23.65 39.23 -23.65
CA ILE A 16 -24.60 39.58 -22.58
C ILE A 16 -24.75 41.11 -22.49
N GLU A 17 -23.66 41.87 -22.62
CA GLU A 17 -23.67 43.33 -22.64
C GLU A 17 -24.47 43.93 -23.81
N LYS A 18 -24.41 43.32 -25.00
CA LYS A 18 -25.24 43.76 -26.13
C LYS A 18 -26.73 43.54 -25.90
N ASN A 19 -27.12 42.46 -25.23
CA ASN A 19 -28.53 42.18 -24.92
C ASN A 19 -29.08 42.99 -23.73
N LEU A 20 -28.21 43.48 -22.84
CA LEU A 20 -28.59 44.37 -21.71
C LEU A 20 -28.75 45.83 -22.12
N SER A 21 -28.23 46.23 -23.28
CA SER A 21 -28.37 47.60 -23.82
C SER A 21 -29.80 47.99 -24.21
N GLN A 22 -30.75 47.05 -24.17
CA GLN A 22 -32.19 47.29 -24.34
C GLN A 22 -32.94 47.59 -23.02
N PHE A 23 -32.27 47.50 -21.87
CA PHE A 23 -32.83 47.87 -20.57
C PHE A 23 -32.03 49.04 -19.99
N SER A 24 -32.53 50.26 -20.14
CA SER A 24 -31.88 51.51 -19.74
C SER A 24 -31.80 51.75 -18.22
N SER A 25 -31.70 50.70 -17.41
CA SER A 25 -31.47 50.80 -15.96
C SER A 25 -31.03 49.45 -15.38
N VAL A 26 -29.97 48.85 -15.91
CA VAL A 26 -29.32 47.72 -15.22
C VAL A 26 -28.25 48.29 -14.30
N SER A 27 -28.61 48.49 -13.05
CA SER A 27 -27.64 48.82 -11.99
C SER A 27 -26.76 47.59 -11.76
N ARG A 28 -25.51 47.61 -12.26
CA ARG A 28 -24.48 46.65 -11.83
C ARG A 28 -24.14 46.97 -10.38
N ILE A 29 -24.57 46.13 -9.45
CA ILE A 29 -24.14 46.19 -8.04
C ILE A 29 -22.87 45.35 -7.95
N GLU A 30 -21.72 46.01 -7.85
CA GLU A 30 -20.45 45.34 -7.60
C GLU A 30 -20.36 44.97 -6.12
N LEU A 31 -20.23 43.67 -5.85
CA LEU A 31 -20.11 43.12 -4.50
C LEU A 31 -18.63 43.13 -4.07
N GLU A 32 -18.05 44.32 -3.91
CA GLU A 32 -16.61 44.50 -3.63
C GLU A 32 -16.14 43.72 -2.39
N ALA A 33 -16.90 43.77 -1.29
CA ALA A 33 -16.58 43.06 -0.05
C ALA A 33 -16.62 41.53 -0.19
N ASP A 34 -17.54 41.00 -1.00
CA ASP A 34 -17.61 39.57 -1.31
C ASP A 34 -16.45 39.15 -2.21
N GLY A 35 -16.10 39.98 -3.19
CA GLY A 35 -14.92 39.80 -4.03
C GLY A 35 -13.64 39.71 -3.19
N GLU A 36 -13.43 40.64 -2.26
CA GLU A 36 -12.28 40.64 -1.35
C GLU A 36 -12.25 39.39 -0.45
N PHE A 37 -13.42 38.97 0.06
CA PHE A 37 -13.55 37.74 0.84
C PHE A 37 -13.09 36.52 0.04
N PHE A 38 -13.59 36.33 -1.18
CA PHE A 38 -13.24 35.16 -1.99
C PHE A 38 -11.79 35.19 -2.47
N VAL A 39 -11.24 36.36 -2.82
CA VAL A 39 -9.81 36.51 -3.15
C VAL A 39 -8.94 36.09 -1.97
N THR A 40 -9.27 36.54 -0.76
CA THR A 40 -8.55 36.18 0.46
C THR A 40 -8.66 34.68 0.74
N LEU A 41 -9.87 34.11 0.65
CA LEU A 41 -10.11 32.69 0.88
C LEU A 41 -9.34 31.81 -0.11
N LEU A 42 -9.36 32.14 -1.40
CA LEU A 42 -8.63 31.40 -2.43
C LEU A 42 -7.11 31.48 -2.22
N LYS A 43 -6.60 32.64 -1.78
CA LYS A 43 -5.19 32.80 -1.43
C LYS A 43 -4.77 31.88 -0.28
N GLU A 44 -5.59 31.78 0.77
CA GLU A 44 -5.33 30.89 1.90
C GLU A 44 -5.41 29.41 1.48
N VAL A 45 -6.44 29.02 0.72
CA VAL A 45 -6.57 27.65 0.18
C VAL A 45 -5.37 27.29 -0.69
N TYR A 46 -4.91 28.20 -1.54
CA TYR A 46 -3.71 28.00 -2.35
C TYR A 46 -2.46 27.77 -1.51
N GLN A 47 -2.26 28.55 -0.45
CA GLN A 47 -1.13 28.37 0.47
C GLN A 47 -1.19 27.02 1.19
N LEU A 48 -2.37 26.60 1.62
CA LEU A 48 -2.58 25.28 2.23
C LEU A 48 -2.18 24.15 1.28
N ASN A 49 -2.54 24.27 -0.01
CA ASN A 49 -2.17 23.30 -1.03
C ASN A 49 -0.66 23.27 -1.30
N CYS A 50 -0.01 24.44 -1.32
CA CYS A 50 1.44 24.52 -1.43
C CYS A 50 2.13 23.81 -0.26
N LEU A 51 1.67 24.05 0.97
CA LEU A 51 2.19 23.38 2.16
C LEU A 51 1.97 21.87 2.10
N GLN A 52 0.79 21.44 1.65
CA GLN A 52 0.45 20.03 1.52
C GLN A 52 1.33 19.34 0.49
N LYS A 53 1.58 19.99 -0.66
CA LYS A 53 2.51 19.49 -1.68
C LYS A 53 3.94 19.37 -1.15
N GLN A 54 4.44 20.38 -0.44
CA GLN A 54 5.76 20.33 0.19
C GLN A 54 5.87 19.18 1.21
N ASN A 55 4.81 18.92 1.97
CA ASN A 55 4.77 17.82 2.92
C ASN A 55 4.76 16.45 2.22
N GLN A 56 4.05 16.31 1.10
CA GLN A 56 4.11 15.12 0.25
C GLN A 56 5.49 14.87 -0.31
N ASP A 57 6.16 15.91 -0.82
CA ASP A 57 7.49 15.76 -1.41
C ASP A 57 8.52 15.34 -0.35
N LYS A 58 8.48 15.96 0.84
CA LYS A 58 9.28 15.55 2.00
C LYS A 58 8.98 14.11 2.42
N PHE A 59 7.70 13.73 2.42
CA PHE A 59 7.27 12.38 2.75
C PHE A 59 7.91 11.34 1.80
N LEU A 60 7.86 11.58 0.49
CA LEU A 60 8.42 10.67 -0.51
C LEU A 60 9.94 10.57 -0.42
N ILE A 61 10.64 11.68 -0.13
CA ILE A 61 12.09 11.66 0.12
C ILE A 61 12.40 10.78 1.34
N ASN A 62 11.73 11.02 2.47
CA ASN A 62 11.91 10.23 3.69
C ASN A 62 11.58 8.73 3.47
N LEU A 63 10.58 8.43 2.66
CA LEU A 63 10.21 7.07 2.29
C LEU A 63 11.34 6.37 1.54
N GLN A 64 11.95 7.07 0.59
CA GLN A 64 13.08 6.55 -0.17
C GLN A 64 14.33 6.33 0.70
N ASP A 65 14.61 7.23 1.64
CA ASP A 65 15.70 7.07 2.61
C ASP A 65 15.49 5.82 3.49
N ILE A 66 14.28 5.65 4.03
CA ILE A 66 13.91 4.48 4.82
C ILE A 66 14.04 3.21 3.99
N LYS A 67 13.57 3.21 2.73
CA LYS A 67 13.71 2.08 1.81
C LYS A 67 15.18 1.67 1.65
N GLN A 68 16.07 2.62 1.43
CA GLN A 68 17.50 2.33 1.27
C GLN A 68 18.11 1.74 2.54
N MET A 69 17.82 2.34 3.70
CA MET A 69 18.28 1.82 4.99
C MET A 69 17.69 0.43 5.30
N LEU A 70 16.44 0.20 4.92
CA LEU A 70 15.76 -1.07 5.14
C LEU A 70 16.42 -2.19 4.32
N ILE A 71 16.76 -1.95 3.05
CA ILE A 71 17.49 -2.91 2.20
C ILE A 71 18.81 -3.34 2.87
N GLU A 72 19.54 -2.39 3.47
CA GLU A 72 20.79 -2.68 4.16
C GLU A 72 20.59 -3.59 5.39
N VAL A 73 19.63 -3.25 6.25
CA VAL A 73 19.43 -3.97 7.52
C VAL A 73 18.66 -5.30 7.35
N THR A 74 17.99 -5.50 6.22
CA THR A 74 17.20 -6.71 5.89
C THR A 74 17.91 -7.62 4.89
N SER A 75 19.19 -7.35 4.60
CA SER A 75 20.03 -8.27 3.82
C SER A 75 20.02 -9.69 4.42
N PRO A 76 20.04 -10.76 3.60
CA PRO A 76 20.00 -12.14 4.08
C PRO A 76 21.17 -12.52 5.01
N PHE A 77 22.27 -11.77 4.97
CA PHE A 77 23.41 -11.95 5.86
C PHE A 77 23.25 -11.26 7.23
N LYS A 78 22.19 -10.47 7.41
CA LYS A 78 21.89 -9.75 8.66
C LYS A 78 20.91 -10.53 9.52
N LYS A 79 21.03 -10.37 10.85
CA LYS A 79 20.28 -11.15 11.83
C LYS A 79 18.83 -10.69 12.03
N ASP A 80 18.49 -9.50 11.54
CA ASP A 80 17.22 -8.83 11.87
C ASP A 80 16.08 -9.13 10.87
N ILE A 81 16.36 -9.79 9.74
CA ILE A 81 15.38 -10.04 8.68
C ILE A 81 14.10 -10.73 9.19
N TYR A 82 14.21 -11.75 10.05
CA TYR A 82 13.06 -12.44 10.63
C TYR A 82 12.26 -11.58 11.62
N THR A 83 12.95 -10.71 12.37
CA THR A 83 12.27 -9.75 13.26
C THR A 83 11.49 -8.74 12.43
N TRP A 84 12.08 -8.23 11.34
CA TRP A 84 11.41 -7.33 10.41
C TRP A 84 10.22 -7.97 9.69
N ARG A 85 10.33 -9.23 9.25
CA ARG A 85 9.18 -9.98 8.72
C ARG A 85 8.02 -9.97 9.71
N LYS A 86 8.30 -10.22 11.00
CA LYS A 86 7.25 -10.20 12.02
C LYS A 86 6.67 -8.80 12.25
N ILE A 87 7.49 -7.76 12.24
CA ILE A 87 7.02 -6.36 12.35
C ILE A 87 6.06 -6.03 11.19
N PHE A 88 6.45 -6.34 9.95
CA PHE A 88 5.62 -6.07 8.78
C PHE A 88 4.37 -6.94 8.69
N GLN A 89 4.46 -8.20 9.12
CA GLN A 89 3.27 -9.05 9.25
C GLN A 89 2.25 -8.39 10.18
N ILE A 90 2.67 -7.96 11.38
CA ILE A 90 1.79 -7.28 12.33
C ILE A 90 1.27 -5.97 11.72
N TYR A 91 2.12 -5.18 11.07
CA TYR A 91 1.72 -3.93 10.42
C TYR A 91 0.58 -4.13 9.41
N LEU A 92 0.69 -5.14 8.53
CA LEU A 92 -0.33 -5.48 7.54
C LEU A 92 -1.62 -6.01 8.17
N GLU A 93 -1.53 -6.75 9.29
CA GLU A 93 -2.69 -7.22 10.05
C GLU A 93 -3.55 -6.06 10.62
N TYR A 94 -2.91 -4.95 11.00
CA TYR A 94 -3.58 -3.79 11.61
C TYR A 94 -4.31 -2.89 10.61
N LYS A 95 -4.04 -2.99 9.30
CA LYS A 95 -4.80 -2.31 8.22
C LYS A 95 -5.04 -0.82 8.51
N ILE A 96 -3.96 -0.12 8.81
CA ILE A 96 -4.02 1.23 9.41
C ILE A 96 -4.76 2.22 8.51
N PHE A 97 -4.54 2.19 7.19
CA PHE A 97 -5.05 3.22 6.27
C PHE A 97 -6.18 2.75 5.35
N VAL A 98 -6.18 1.48 4.96
CA VAL A 98 -7.16 0.90 4.02
C VAL A 98 -7.57 -0.48 4.54
N GLY A 99 -8.86 -0.80 4.48
CA GLY A 99 -9.32 -2.16 4.75
C GLY A 99 -8.97 -3.13 3.62
N ASN A 100 -9.21 -4.43 3.84
CA ASN A 100 -8.84 -5.48 2.89
C ASN A 100 -9.96 -6.48 2.57
N THR A 101 -11.18 -6.25 3.06
CA THR A 101 -12.33 -7.09 2.68
C THR A 101 -13.00 -6.49 1.46
N GLU A 102 -13.70 -7.31 0.65
CA GLU A 102 -14.46 -6.80 -0.50
C GLU A 102 -15.49 -5.73 -0.11
N SER A 103 -15.99 -5.80 1.13
CA SER A 103 -16.91 -4.83 1.73
C SER A 103 -16.26 -3.60 2.37
N ASP A 104 -14.94 -3.56 2.51
CA ASP A 104 -14.18 -2.55 3.28
C ASP A 104 -12.87 -2.24 2.54
N ARG A 105 -12.98 -1.82 1.28
CA ARG A 105 -11.85 -1.27 0.50
C ARG A 105 -11.73 0.25 0.63
N GLU A 106 -12.50 0.82 1.54
CA GLU A 106 -12.59 2.25 1.73
C GLU A 106 -11.41 2.78 2.54
N GLU A 107 -11.11 4.04 2.29
CA GLU A 107 -10.08 4.77 2.98
C GLU A 107 -10.53 5.05 4.43
N ARG A 108 -9.74 4.62 5.42
CA ARG A 108 -10.09 4.80 6.84
C ARG A 108 -9.97 6.26 7.24
N ASN A 109 -10.90 6.82 8.01
CA ASN A 109 -10.73 8.18 8.54
C ASN A 109 -9.48 8.32 9.44
N TRP A 110 -9.07 9.56 9.72
CA TRP A 110 -7.84 9.82 10.45
C TRP A 110 -7.91 9.38 11.91
N GLU A 111 -9.08 9.47 12.57
CA GLU A 111 -9.28 9.01 13.95
C GLU A 111 -9.04 7.50 14.06
N PHE A 112 -9.64 6.72 13.16
CA PHE A 112 -9.49 5.28 13.10
C PHE A 112 -8.04 4.89 12.79
N SER A 113 -7.44 5.52 11.78
CA SER A 113 -6.03 5.28 11.41
C SER A 113 -5.10 5.57 12.60
N GLN A 114 -5.38 6.63 13.36
CA GLN A 114 -4.63 6.99 14.57
C GLN A 114 -4.78 5.93 15.66
N SER A 115 -6.01 5.48 15.95
CA SER A 115 -6.25 4.42 16.93
C SER A 115 -5.54 3.12 16.53
N GLN A 116 -5.65 2.71 15.27
CA GLN A 116 -5.00 1.48 14.78
C GLN A 116 -3.48 1.56 14.82
N LEU A 117 -2.88 2.72 14.48
CA LEU A 117 -1.44 2.90 14.59
C LEU A 117 -0.97 2.82 16.04
N THR A 118 -1.72 3.39 16.99
CA THR A 118 -1.42 3.27 18.43
C THR A 118 -1.45 1.80 18.87
N CYS A 119 -2.51 1.07 18.53
CA CYS A 119 -2.61 -0.35 18.87
C CYS A 119 -1.48 -1.18 18.23
N PHE A 120 -1.06 -0.85 17.00
CA PHE A 120 0.09 -1.45 16.34
C PHE A 120 1.38 -1.20 17.15
N ILE A 121 1.65 0.05 17.54
CA ILE A 121 2.84 0.42 18.33
C ILE A 121 2.83 -0.34 19.66
N ASP A 122 1.71 -0.34 20.38
CA ASP A 122 1.56 -1.06 21.65
C ASP A 122 1.81 -2.57 21.48
N ARG A 123 1.33 -3.16 20.38
CA ARG A 123 1.56 -4.58 20.08
C ARG A 123 3.04 -4.87 19.82
N ILE A 124 3.74 -3.98 19.13
CA ILE A 124 5.18 -4.12 18.87
C ILE A 124 5.98 -4.00 20.18
N ASP A 125 5.62 -3.07 21.05
CA ASP A 125 6.30 -2.85 22.32
C ASP A 125 6.09 -4.02 23.29
N ASN A 126 4.85 -4.51 23.39
CA ASN A 126 4.48 -5.68 24.20
C ASN A 126 5.13 -6.98 23.72
N SER A 127 5.36 -7.12 22.41
CA SER A 127 6.09 -8.28 21.85
C SER A 127 7.61 -8.14 21.92
N HIS A 128 8.11 -7.00 22.39
CA HIS A 128 9.53 -6.67 22.52
C HIS A 128 10.34 -6.84 21.22
N LEU A 129 9.69 -6.75 20.05
CA LEU A 129 10.34 -6.97 18.75
C LEU A 129 11.44 -5.95 18.48
N VAL A 130 11.23 -4.68 18.82
CA VAL A 130 12.23 -3.61 18.64
C VAL A 130 13.47 -3.86 19.50
N LYS A 131 13.30 -4.42 20.71
CA LYS A 131 14.43 -4.79 21.58
C LYS A 131 15.24 -5.95 21.01
N ARG A 132 14.63 -6.83 20.21
CA ARG A 132 15.28 -7.97 19.54
C ARG A 132 16.09 -7.57 18.30
N LEU A 133 15.91 -6.36 17.77
CA LEU A 133 16.71 -5.83 16.66
C LEU A 133 18.15 -5.64 17.14
N LYS A 134 19.07 -6.41 16.55
CA LYS A 134 20.49 -6.43 16.93
C LYS A 134 21.26 -5.28 16.30
N HIS A 135 20.88 -4.88 15.09
CA HIS A 135 21.58 -3.80 14.38
C HIS A 135 21.06 -2.43 14.86
N PRO A 136 21.94 -1.47 15.21
CA PRO A 136 21.51 -0.14 15.65
C PRO A 136 20.71 0.59 14.57
N LEU A 137 21.13 0.49 13.30
CA LEU A 137 20.37 1.06 12.18
C LEU A 137 18.95 0.48 12.09
N SER A 138 18.70 -0.79 12.43
CA SER A 138 17.34 -1.36 12.40
C SER A 138 16.40 -0.62 13.35
N LYS A 139 16.88 -0.20 14.52
CA LYS A 139 16.07 0.56 15.48
C LYS A 139 15.73 1.94 14.92
N ILE A 140 16.70 2.60 14.29
CA ILE A 140 16.50 3.90 13.63
C ILE A 140 15.51 3.77 12.46
N VAL A 141 15.62 2.72 11.65
CA VAL A 141 14.68 2.43 10.55
C VAL A 141 13.26 2.26 11.11
N TYR A 142 13.09 1.51 12.20
CA TYR A 142 11.77 1.33 12.84
C TYR A 142 11.19 2.65 13.36
N GLU A 143 11.98 3.45 14.08
CA GLU A 143 11.54 4.76 14.56
C GLU A 143 11.13 5.67 13.41
N ASN A 144 11.90 5.69 12.33
CA ASN A 144 11.59 6.47 11.14
C ASN A 144 10.34 5.95 10.43
N PHE A 145 10.14 4.63 10.37
CA PHE A 145 8.93 4.02 9.83
C PHE A 145 7.68 4.43 10.63
N VAL A 146 7.73 4.41 11.96
CA VAL A 146 6.63 4.89 12.81
C VAL A 146 6.38 6.38 12.60
N LYS A 147 7.44 7.21 12.59
CA LYS A 147 7.33 8.65 12.31
C LYS A 147 6.70 8.92 10.94
N LEU A 148 7.00 8.11 9.93
CA LEU A 148 6.45 8.25 8.58
C LEU A 148 4.95 7.92 8.57
N ASN A 149 4.52 6.87 9.27
CA ASN A 149 3.09 6.58 9.46
C ASN A 149 2.35 7.72 10.18
N ILE A 150 2.93 8.28 11.24
CA ILE A 150 2.36 9.44 11.95
C ILE A 150 2.21 10.63 11.00
N ARG A 151 3.20 10.89 10.13
CA ARG A 151 3.13 11.97 9.13
C ARG A 151 1.96 11.79 8.16
N LEU A 152 1.68 10.57 7.68
CA LEU A 152 0.49 10.33 6.85
C LEU A 152 -0.80 10.70 7.59
N ILE A 153 -0.94 10.26 8.84
CA ILE A 153 -2.13 10.56 9.65
C ILE A 153 -2.26 12.07 9.86
N LEU A 154 -1.16 12.77 10.14
CA LEU A 154 -1.16 14.23 10.28
C LEU A 154 -1.54 14.94 8.99
N MET A 155 -1.07 14.47 7.84
CA MET A 155 -1.47 15.01 6.53
C MET A 155 -2.97 14.81 6.28
N LYS A 156 -3.51 13.63 6.62
CA LYS A 156 -4.94 13.34 6.53
C LYS A 156 -5.78 14.23 7.45
N LYS A 157 -5.34 14.35 8.70
CA LYS A 157 -5.97 15.21 9.71
C LYS A 157 -5.97 16.67 9.29
N PHE A 158 -4.85 17.15 8.74
CA PHE A 158 -4.72 18.49 8.17
C PHE A 158 -5.72 18.73 7.03
N GLN A 159 -5.83 17.79 6.08
CA GLN A 159 -6.78 17.88 4.99
C GLN A 159 -8.23 17.97 5.50
N TYR A 160 -8.61 17.06 6.41
CA TYR A 160 -9.94 17.02 6.98
C TYR A 160 -10.33 18.34 7.65
N PHE A 161 -9.48 18.87 8.54
CA PHE A 161 -9.79 20.11 9.25
C PHE A 161 -9.84 21.32 8.32
N ASN A 162 -8.96 21.42 7.33
CA ASN A 162 -8.99 22.55 6.41
C ASN A 162 -10.21 22.49 5.47
N GLN A 163 -10.59 21.32 4.99
CA GLN A 163 -11.80 21.15 4.19
C GLN A 163 -13.05 21.50 5.03
N LEU A 164 -13.12 21.03 6.28
CA LEU A 164 -14.21 21.34 7.20
C LEU A 164 -14.29 22.84 7.51
N ALA A 165 -13.15 23.48 7.80
CA ALA A 165 -13.07 24.91 8.08
C ALA A 165 -13.53 25.73 6.88
N THR A 166 -13.04 25.41 5.69
CA THR A 166 -13.38 26.13 4.46
C THR A 166 -14.86 25.98 4.12
N THR A 167 -15.40 24.76 4.23
CA THR A 167 -16.85 24.51 4.06
C THR A 167 -17.69 25.30 5.07
N LYS A 168 -17.26 25.35 6.34
CA LYS A 168 -17.97 26.13 7.38
C LYS A 168 -17.88 27.63 7.14
N LEU A 169 -16.77 28.13 6.60
CA LEU A 169 -16.60 29.54 6.23
C LEU A 169 -17.56 29.92 5.11
N ILE A 170 -17.64 29.11 4.05
CA ILE A 170 -18.55 29.33 2.92
C ILE A 170 -20.01 29.30 3.37
N LYS A 171 -20.42 28.28 4.13
CA LYS A 171 -21.79 28.21 4.69
C LYS A 171 -22.13 29.39 5.59
N LYS A 172 -21.15 29.90 6.36
CA LYS A 172 -21.34 31.09 7.21
C LYS A 172 -21.43 32.37 6.37
N HIS A 173 -20.67 32.47 5.28
CA HIS A 173 -20.74 33.57 4.32
C HIS A 173 -22.13 33.60 3.67
N ASP A 174 -22.58 32.51 3.03
CA ASP A 174 -23.91 32.40 2.41
C ASP A 174 -25.04 32.76 3.39
N LYS A 175 -24.96 32.28 4.64
CA LYS A 175 -25.96 32.61 5.67
C LYS A 175 -26.02 34.11 6.01
N LYS A 176 -24.90 34.83 5.91
CA LYS A 176 -24.82 36.25 6.26
C LYS A 176 -25.15 37.17 5.08
N THR A 177 -24.75 36.77 3.87
CA THR A 177 -24.89 37.59 2.66
C THR A 177 -26.13 37.22 1.86
N SER A 178 -26.76 36.09 2.17
CA SER A 178 -27.87 35.49 1.39
C SER A 178 -27.49 35.17 -0.06
N LEU A 179 -26.19 35.13 -0.36
CA LEU A 179 -25.65 34.63 -1.62
C LEU A 179 -25.68 33.10 -1.63
N ILE A 180 -25.69 32.50 -2.83
CA ILE A 180 -25.68 31.04 -3.03
C ILE A 180 -24.32 30.66 -3.62
N SER A 181 -23.25 30.92 -2.86
CA SER A 181 -21.88 30.63 -3.32
C SER A 181 -21.44 29.19 -3.03
N ASP A 182 -22.11 28.50 -2.10
CA ASP A 182 -21.75 27.17 -1.61
C ASP A 182 -21.77 26.08 -2.70
N SER A 183 -22.60 26.19 -3.74
CA SER A 183 -22.57 25.25 -4.87
C SER A 183 -21.36 25.49 -5.78
N MET A 184 -21.13 26.73 -6.23
CA MET A 184 -20.03 27.06 -7.13
C MET A 184 -18.65 26.89 -6.47
N PHE A 185 -18.57 27.20 -5.18
CA PHE A 185 -17.32 27.11 -4.45
C PHE A 185 -16.99 25.68 -4.04
N ARG A 186 -17.98 24.80 -3.85
CA ARG A 186 -17.73 23.37 -3.58
C ARG A 186 -16.90 22.70 -4.69
N ASP A 187 -17.25 22.95 -5.95
CA ASP A 187 -16.53 22.37 -7.10
C ASP A 187 -15.07 22.83 -7.16
N LEU A 188 -14.81 24.10 -6.82
CA LEU A 188 -13.46 24.64 -6.69
C LEU A 188 -12.73 23.99 -5.51
N ILE A 189 -13.37 23.88 -4.35
CA ILE A 189 -12.81 23.31 -3.13
C ILE A 189 -12.41 21.85 -3.34
N GLU A 190 -13.28 21.03 -3.92
CA GLU A 190 -13.00 19.62 -4.22
C GLU A 190 -11.83 19.45 -5.19
N LYS A 191 -11.65 20.41 -6.11
CA LYS A 191 -10.52 20.41 -7.04
C LYS A 191 -9.20 20.86 -6.41
N TYR A 192 -9.27 21.76 -5.42
CA TYR A 192 -8.08 22.36 -4.82
C TYR A 192 -7.58 21.59 -3.60
N PHE A 193 -8.46 21.11 -2.72
CA PHE A 193 -8.05 20.20 -1.65
C PHE A 193 -7.72 18.84 -2.26
N LEU A 194 -6.61 18.22 -1.82
CA LEU A 194 -6.07 17.00 -2.45
C LEU A 194 -7.16 16.04 -2.94
N PRO A 195 -7.15 15.64 -4.23
CA PRO A 195 -8.03 14.58 -4.67
C PRO A 195 -7.73 13.32 -3.87
N GLU A 196 -8.77 12.59 -3.48
CA GLU A 196 -8.76 11.37 -2.67
C GLU A 196 -7.69 10.36 -3.15
N ASP A 197 -7.46 10.31 -4.47
CA ASP A 197 -6.44 9.50 -5.14
C ASP A 197 -4.99 9.75 -4.67
N THR A 198 -4.69 10.97 -4.22
CA THR A 198 -3.33 11.34 -3.78
C THR A 198 -2.97 10.66 -2.47
N PHE A 199 -3.90 10.59 -1.51
CA PHE A 199 -3.63 9.95 -0.22
C PHE A 199 -3.46 8.44 -0.39
N LYS A 200 -4.36 7.82 -1.16
CA LYS A 200 -4.25 6.41 -1.54
C LYS A 200 -2.89 6.07 -2.16
N SER A 201 -2.38 6.94 -3.03
CA SER A 201 -1.04 6.77 -3.63
C SER A 201 0.08 6.77 -2.58
N LEU A 202 -0.01 7.64 -1.56
CA LEU A 202 0.98 7.67 -0.47
C LEU A 202 0.87 6.45 0.46
N CYS A 203 -0.34 5.97 0.73
CA CYS A 203 -0.57 4.74 1.47
C CYS A 203 0.01 3.53 0.73
N CYS A 204 -0.24 3.42 -0.58
CA CYS A 204 0.37 2.38 -1.40
C CYS A 204 1.91 2.47 -1.38
N ALA A 205 2.48 3.68 -1.45
CA ALA A 205 3.93 3.85 -1.33
C ALA A 205 4.46 3.38 0.04
N MET A 206 3.72 3.58 1.13
CA MET A 206 4.09 3.03 2.44
C MET A 206 4.03 1.51 2.48
N GLU A 207 2.96 0.93 1.94
CA GLU A 207 2.80 -0.53 1.87
C GLU A 207 3.90 -1.16 1.01
N GLN A 208 4.40 -0.48 -0.02
CA GLN A 208 5.55 -0.95 -0.80
C GLN A 208 6.81 -1.16 0.05
N LEU A 209 6.98 -0.49 1.19
CA LEU A 209 8.09 -0.78 2.10
C LEU A 209 8.04 -2.22 2.63
N THR A 210 6.83 -2.77 2.81
CA THR A 210 6.66 -4.15 3.28
C THR A 210 7.09 -5.19 2.24
N THR A 211 7.00 -4.83 0.94
CA THR A 211 7.38 -5.70 -0.18
C THR A 211 8.88 -5.86 -0.38
N ILE A 212 9.69 -4.99 0.26
CA ILE A 212 11.16 -5.07 0.22
C ILE A 212 11.64 -6.39 0.85
N ILE A 213 10.91 -6.90 1.83
CA ILE A 213 11.26 -8.12 2.55
C ILE A 213 10.37 -9.25 2.04
N PRO A 214 10.95 -10.27 1.38
CA PRO A 214 10.20 -11.43 0.92
C PRO A 214 9.48 -12.11 2.09
N GLN A 215 8.17 -12.32 1.93
CA GLN A 215 7.35 -13.07 2.87
C GLN A 215 7.35 -14.55 2.50
N ILE A 216 7.23 -15.43 3.49
CA ILE A 216 7.27 -16.88 3.26
C ILE A 216 6.08 -17.38 2.44
N ASP A 217 4.91 -16.77 2.64
CA ASP A 217 3.65 -17.24 2.05
C ASP A 217 3.66 -17.19 0.52
N ASP A 218 4.44 -16.28 -0.07
CA ASP A 218 4.60 -16.13 -1.52
C ASP A 218 5.38 -17.29 -2.17
N TYR A 219 6.08 -18.10 -1.38
CA TYR A 219 6.97 -19.17 -1.86
C TYR A 219 6.55 -20.57 -1.40
N ASN A 220 5.35 -20.69 -0.84
CA ASN A 220 4.81 -21.98 -0.43
C ASN A 220 4.38 -22.82 -1.64
N CYS A 221 4.71 -24.10 -1.61
CA CYS A 221 4.22 -25.06 -2.59
C CYS A 221 2.72 -25.31 -2.38
N PRO A 222 1.85 -25.15 -3.39
CA PRO A 222 0.40 -25.30 -3.20
C PRO A 222 -0.07 -26.73 -2.90
N ILE A 223 0.81 -27.73 -3.00
CA ILE A 223 0.49 -29.12 -2.67
C ILE A 223 0.76 -29.41 -1.19
N CYS A 224 1.91 -29.00 -0.66
CA CYS A 224 2.29 -29.29 0.74
C CYS A 224 2.14 -28.09 1.68
N LEU A 225 1.77 -26.91 1.17
CA LEU A 225 1.59 -25.66 1.91
C LEU A 225 2.82 -25.25 2.75
N ASN A 226 4.00 -25.70 2.33
CA ASN A 226 5.28 -25.39 2.94
C ASN A 226 6.23 -24.88 1.86
N ILE A 227 7.35 -24.28 2.25
CA ILE A 227 8.31 -23.65 1.32
C ILE A 227 8.70 -24.60 0.17
N ALA A 228 8.70 -24.08 -1.06
CA ALA A 228 8.94 -24.87 -2.25
C ALA A 228 10.40 -25.33 -2.36
N TRP A 229 10.70 -26.56 -1.90
CA TRP A 229 12.05 -27.13 -1.98
C TRP A 229 12.31 -27.89 -3.28
N LYS A 230 13.48 -27.65 -3.88
CA LYS A 230 13.81 -28.03 -5.27
C LYS A 230 12.63 -27.67 -6.19
N PRO A 231 12.33 -26.37 -6.35
CA PRO A 231 11.15 -25.90 -7.05
C PRO A 231 11.19 -26.25 -8.54
N ILE A 232 10.14 -26.92 -9.03
CA ILE A 232 9.93 -27.19 -10.46
C ILE A 232 8.92 -26.18 -10.98
N ARG A 233 9.34 -25.41 -11.99
CA ARG A 233 8.49 -24.45 -12.69
C ARG A 233 7.88 -25.11 -13.94
N LEU A 234 6.56 -25.29 -13.92
CA LEU A 234 5.83 -25.85 -15.06
C LEU A 234 5.82 -24.88 -16.25
N CYS A 235 5.44 -25.37 -17.44
CA CYS A 235 5.28 -24.54 -18.64
C CYS A 235 4.25 -23.40 -18.46
N CYS A 236 3.30 -23.57 -17.54
CA CYS A 236 2.35 -22.54 -17.13
C CYS A 236 2.86 -21.63 -16.01
N SER A 237 4.17 -21.56 -15.76
CA SER A 237 4.88 -20.77 -14.73
C SER A 237 4.60 -21.09 -13.25
N HIS A 238 3.64 -21.95 -12.93
CA HIS A 238 3.36 -22.40 -11.57
C HIS A 238 4.49 -23.27 -11.00
N VAL A 239 4.78 -23.11 -9.70
CA VAL A 239 5.92 -23.71 -9.02
C VAL A 239 5.47 -24.71 -7.94
N PHE A 240 6.14 -25.86 -7.88
CA PHE A 240 5.88 -26.92 -6.90
C PHE A 240 7.18 -27.57 -6.45
N CYS A 241 7.22 -28.26 -5.31
CA CYS A 241 8.37 -29.09 -4.94
C CYS A 241 8.53 -30.27 -5.91
N VAL A 242 9.77 -30.68 -6.22
CA VAL A 242 10.07 -31.92 -6.97
C VAL A 242 9.29 -33.11 -6.39
N ARG A 243 9.38 -33.35 -5.07
CA ARG A 243 8.72 -34.49 -4.42
C ARG A 243 7.20 -34.45 -4.57
N CYS A 244 6.60 -33.26 -4.39
CA CYS A 244 5.16 -33.08 -4.54
C CYS A 244 4.70 -33.43 -5.95
N LEU A 245 5.43 -33.01 -6.99
CA LEU A 245 5.09 -33.36 -8.37
C LEU A 245 5.27 -34.84 -8.66
N VAL A 246 6.37 -35.46 -8.21
CA VAL A 246 6.60 -36.91 -8.40
C VAL A 246 5.44 -37.73 -7.80
N LYS A 247 4.98 -37.35 -6.60
CA LYS A 247 3.81 -37.99 -5.97
C LYS A 247 2.52 -37.76 -6.76
N SER A 248 2.31 -36.55 -7.28
CA SER A 248 1.14 -36.24 -8.11
C SER A 248 1.13 -37.03 -9.42
N VAL A 249 2.28 -37.19 -10.08
CA VAL A 249 2.43 -38.03 -11.28
C VAL A 249 2.11 -39.49 -10.98
N ARG A 250 2.62 -40.04 -9.86
CA ARG A 250 2.29 -41.42 -9.41
C ARG A 250 0.80 -41.63 -9.16
N LYS A 251 0.07 -40.57 -8.76
CA LYS A 251 -1.39 -40.56 -8.59
C LYS A 251 -2.17 -40.31 -9.90
N GLY A 252 -1.50 -40.28 -11.06
CA GLY A 252 -2.13 -40.09 -12.36
C GLY A 252 -2.44 -38.63 -12.74
N MET A 253 -1.93 -37.65 -11.99
CA MET A 253 -2.18 -36.23 -12.29
C MET A 253 -1.27 -35.74 -13.43
N ARG A 254 -1.86 -35.38 -14.57
CA ARG A 254 -1.13 -34.88 -15.76
C ARG A 254 -1.17 -33.36 -15.91
N ASN A 255 -2.22 -32.71 -15.41
CA ASN A 255 -2.48 -31.28 -15.60
C ASN A 255 -2.00 -30.47 -14.38
N CYS A 256 -1.79 -29.16 -14.56
CA CYS A 256 -1.42 -28.28 -13.46
C CYS A 256 -2.53 -28.23 -12.37
N PRO A 257 -2.20 -28.41 -11.07
CA PRO A 257 -3.17 -28.31 -9.98
C PRO A 257 -3.86 -26.94 -9.84
N ILE A 258 -3.20 -25.86 -10.29
CA ILE A 258 -3.65 -24.49 -10.06
C ILE A 258 -4.49 -23.99 -11.24
N CYS A 259 -3.92 -24.03 -12.45
CA CYS A 259 -4.57 -23.48 -13.66
C CYS A 259 -5.13 -24.55 -14.61
N ARG A 260 -4.98 -25.83 -14.29
CA ARG A 260 -5.45 -26.96 -15.12
C ARG A 260 -4.86 -27.02 -16.54
N ALA A 261 -3.74 -26.33 -16.79
CA ALA A 261 -3.00 -26.41 -18.05
C ALA A 261 -2.70 -27.88 -18.40
N LYS A 262 -3.03 -28.27 -19.63
CA LYS A 262 -2.96 -29.66 -20.13
C LYS A 262 -1.51 -30.16 -20.16
N ASP A 263 -1.30 -31.37 -19.67
CA ASP A 263 0.00 -32.07 -19.66
C ASP A 263 1.15 -31.28 -19.00
N ALA A 264 0.86 -30.23 -18.24
CA ALA A 264 1.88 -29.38 -17.62
C ALA A 264 2.74 -30.15 -16.61
N VAL A 265 2.14 -31.06 -15.84
CA VAL A 265 2.85 -31.92 -14.89
C VAL A 265 3.51 -33.09 -15.62
N TYR A 266 2.85 -33.65 -16.64
CA TYR A 266 3.39 -34.75 -17.44
C TYR A 266 4.67 -34.36 -18.19
N ASN A 267 4.72 -33.14 -18.73
CA ASN A 267 5.86 -32.61 -19.47
C ASN A 267 6.99 -32.09 -18.56
N ALA A 268 6.78 -32.02 -17.25
CA ALA A 268 7.76 -31.53 -16.31
C ALA A 268 8.89 -32.54 -16.12
N ASN A 269 10.12 -32.10 -16.38
CA ASN A 269 11.33 -32.91 -16.23
C ASN A 269 12.40 -32.16 -15.42
N GLN A 270 13.57 -32.76 -15.25
CA GLN A 270 14.67 -32.18 -14.46
C GLN A 270 15.12 -30.79 -14.95
N LYS A 271 14.98 -30.48 -16.24
CA LYS A 271 15.33 -29.16 -16.80
C LYS A 271 14.40 -28.05 -16.33
N ASN A 272 13.23 -28.39 -15.79
CA ASN A 272 12.27 -27.44 -15.23
C ASN A 272 12.61 -27.03 -13.78
N LEU A 273 13.73 -27.51 -13.22
CA LEU A 273 14.22 -27.09 -11.91
C LEU A 273 14.63 -25.62 -11.96
N ASP A 274 13.95 -24.82 -11.15
CA ASP A 274 14.21 -23.39 -11.01
C ASP A 274 15.37 -23.17 -10.04
N MET A 275 16.60 -23.23 -10.58
CA MET A 275 17.83 -23.04 -9.81
C MET A 275 17.91 -21.65 -9.19
N CYS A 276 17.42 -20.62 -9.88
CA CYS A 276 17.41 -19.25 -9.38
C CYS A 276 16.52 -19.14 -8.13
N LEU A 277 15.30 -19.67 -8.20
CA LEU A 277 14.39 -19.69 -7.06
C LEU A 277 14.95 -20.55 -5.92
N MET A 278 15.54 -21.72 -6.21
CA MET A 278 16.16 -22.56 -5.19
C MET A 278 17.23 -21.81 -4.41
N ASN A 279 18.19 -21.19 -5.11
CA ASN A 279 19.27 -20.40 -4.49
C ASN A 279 18.72 -19.21 -3.70
N PHE A 280 17.67 -18.56 -4.20
CA PHE A 280 17.01 -17.48 -3.50
C PHE A 280 16.37 -17.95 -2.19
N LEU A 281 15.68 -19.09 -2.19
CA LEU A 281 15.05 -19.65 -0.99
C LEU A 281 16.10 -20.08 0.04
N ASP A 282 17.19 -20.72 -0.39
CA ASP A 282 18.32 -21.05 0.48
C ASP A 282 18.93 -19.80 1.15
N LEU A 283 19.00 -18.69 0.40
CA LEU A 283 19.58 -17.44 0.89
C LEU A 283 18.65 -16.67 1.85
N TYR A 284 17.37 -16.53 1.52
CA TYR A 284 16.43 -15.69 2.26
C TYR A 284 15.60 -16.45 3.31
N PHE A 285 15.47 -17.77 3.19
CA PHE A 285 14.66 -18.62 4.08
C PHE A 285 15.40 -19.90 4.52
N PRO A 286 16.65 -19.78 5.02
CA PRO A 286 17.49 -20.95 5.31
C PRO A 286 16.88 -21.86 6.38
N LEU A 287 16.17 -21.31 7.36
CA LEU A 287 15.56 -22.09 8.45
C LEU A 287 14.42 -22.98 7.92
N GLU A 288 13.58 -22.41 7.06
CA GLU A 288 12.42 -23.09 6.50
C GLU A 288 12.83 -24.11 5.46
N VAL A 289 13.83 -23.78 4.64
CA VAL A 289 14.43 -24.72 3.70
C VAL A 289 15.07 -25.91 4.43
N HIS A 290 15.89 -25.67 5.45
CA HIS A 290 16.51 -26.76 6.21
C HIS A 290 15.46 -27.64 6.91
N LYS A 291 14.40 -27.05 7.47
CA LYS A 291 13.27 -27.80 8.02
C LYS A 291 12.62 -28.67 6.95
N LYS A 292 12.35 -28.11 5.77
CA LYS A 292 11.74 -28.82 4.65
C LYS A 292 12.61 -29.98 4.14
N GLN A 293 13.92 -29.79 4.04
CA GLN A 293 14.87 -30.86 3.68
C GLN A 293 14.79 -32.03 4.67
N LYS A 294 14.82 -31.73 5.97
CA LYS A 294 14.73 -32.74 7.02
C LYS A 294 13.41 -33.52 6.97
N ASP A 295 12.30 -32.83 6.72
CA ASP A 295 10.98 -33.46 6.60
C ASP A 295 10.90 -34.34 5.34
N ASP A 296 11.45 -33.88 4.22
CA ASP A 296 11.52 -34.65 2.97
C ASP A 296 12.40 -35.91 3.10
N ASP A 297 13.51 -35.83 3.83
CA ASP A 297 14.38 -36.98 4.11
C ASP A 297 13.72 -38.00 5.03
N ARG A 298 13.04 -37.55 6.09
CA ARG A 298 12.25 -38.42 6.97
C ARG A 298 11.18 -39.16 6.20
N GLU A 299 10.45 -38.45 5.35
CA GLU A 299 9.40 -39.03 4.51
C GLU A 299 9.97 -40.07 3.54
N ARG A 300 11.13 -39.81 2.93
CA ARG A 300 11.82 -40.78 2.06
C ARG A 300 12.23 -42.04 2.81
N VAL A 301 12.85 -41.89 3.98
CA VAL A 301 13.27 -43.04 4.80
C VAL A 301 12.07 -43.87 5.23
N ALA A 302 10.95 -43.24 5.57
CA ALA A 302 9.71 -43.93 5.89
C ALA A 302 9.14 -44.71 4.69
N GLU A 303 9.10 -44.10 3.49
CA GLU A 303 8.66 -44.76 2.25
C GLU A 303 9.56 -45.95 1.88
N GLU A 304 10.88 -45.82 2.04
CA GLU A 304 11.84 -46.89 1.80
C GLU A 304 11.67 -48.03 2.82
N MET A 305 11.45 -47.70 4.11
CA MET A 305 11.20 -48.69 5.15
C MET A 305 9.88 -49.43 4.94
N GLU A 306 8.80 -48.75 4.55
CA GLU A 306 7.52 -49.35 4.19
C GLU A 306 7.67 -50.30 2.99
N ALA A 307 8.42 -49.88 1.96
CA ALA A 307 8.70 -50.71 0.80
C ALA A 307 9.51 -51.99 1.12
N ILE A 308 10.40 -51.93 2.13
CA ILE A 308 11.21 -53.08 2.57
C ILE A 308 10.45 -54.01 3.52
N THR A 309 9.67 -53.45 4.45
CA THR A 309 9.05 -54.20 5.55
C THR A 309 7.59 -54.57 5.32
N GLY A 310 6.91 -53.90 4.38
CA GLY A 310 5.47 -54.02 4.16
C GLY A 310 4.60 -53.48 5.30
N LEU A 311 5.20 -52.90 6.35
CA LEU A 311 4.50 -52.31 7.49
C LEU A 311 4.45 -50.79 7.32
N ARG A 312 3.24 -50.25 7.25
CA ARG A 312 3.02 -48.80 7.21
C ARG A 312 3.24 -48.21 8.59
N ILE A 313 4.22 -47.33 8.73
CA ILE A 313 4.46 -46.60 9.98
C ILE A 313 3.45 -45.45 10.01
N GLU A 314 2.42 -45.57 10.86
CA GLU A 314 1.42 -44.52 11.08
C GLU A 314 1.93 -43.38 11.96
#